data_AF-A0A0H2MLU2-F1
#
_entry.id   AF-A0A0H2MLU2-F1
#
_cell.length_a   1.000
_cell.length_b   1.000
_cell.length_c   1.000
_cell.angle_alpha   90.00
_cell.angle_beta   90.00
_cell.angle_gamma   90.00
#
_symmetry.space_group_name_H-M   'P 1'
#
loop_
_entity.id
_entity.type
_entity.pdbx_description
1 polymer ?
#
loop_
_entity_poly.entity_id
_entity_poly.type
_entity_poly.pdbx_seq_one_letter_code
_entity_poly.pdbx_strand_id
1 'polypeptide(L)' 'MNIPKLKRIKVLSEQELRNWLGKNSEQEQEVMIITCNKKSRDKYLSRDQVRSALNEHGWTAGQSYTLNGNLIGHVVSHT' A
#
# COMPACT_ATOMS: atom_id res chain seq x y z
N MET A 1 10.70 14.77 -7.93
CA MET A 1 9.96 13.49 -7.91
C MET A 1 8.57 13.73 -8.47
N ASN A 2 8.24 13.17 -9.63
CA ASN A 2 6.86 13.15 -10.13
C ASN A 2 6.15 11.95 -9.50
N ILE A 3 5.31 12.22 -8.50
CA ILE A 3 4.47 11.18 -7.88
C ILE A 3 3.28 11.00 -8.81
N PRO A 4 3.01 9.77 -9.31
CA PRO A 4 1.93 9.55 -10.24
C PRO A 4 0.58 9.88 -9.59
N LYS A 5 -0.37 10.40 -10.38
CA LYS A 5 -1.74 10.72 -9.94
C LYS A 5 -2.59 9.44 -9.85
N LEU A 6 -2.14 8.49 -9.03
CA LEU A 6 -2.88 7.25 -8.76
C LEU A 6 -3.87 7.44 -7.62
N LYS A 7 -4.85 6.54 -7.55
CA LYS A 7 -5.78 6.46 -6.43
C LYS A 7 -5.00 6.15 -5.15
N ARG A 8 -5.01 7.09 -4.20
CA ARG A 8 -4.28 6.98 -2.93
C ARG A 8 -5.18 6.33 -1.89
N ILE A 9 -4.81 5.14 -1.45
CA ILE A 9 -5.54 4.37 -0.44
C ILE A 9 -4.73 4.39 0.84
N LYS A 10 -5.22 5.12 1.83
CA LYS A 10 -4.57 5.17 3.14
C LYS A 10 -5.04 3.99 3.98
N VAL A 11 -4.10 3.18 4.42
CA VAL A 11 -4.35 2.04 5.31
C VAL A 11 -3.63 2.26 6.62
N LEU A 12 -4.31 1.98 7.74
CA LEU A 12 -3.75 2.18 9.08
C LEU A 12 -3.38 0.86 9.74
N SER A 13 -3.75 -0.27 9.13
CA SER A 13 -3.51 -1.62 9.64
C SER A 13 -3.41 -2.65 8.52
N GLU A 14 -2.79 -3.81 8.82
CA GLU A 14 -2.65 -4.91 7.87
C GLU A 14 -4.03 -5.44 7.46
N GLN A 15 -4.95 -5.50 8.42
CA GLN A 15 -6.29 -5.99 8.20
C GLN A 15 -7.09 -5.07 7.26
N GLU A 16 -6.97 -3.76 7.40
CA GLU A 16 -7.55 -2.82 6.43
C GLU A 16 -6.95 -2.97 5.04
N LEU A 17 -5.64 -3.20 4.95
CA LEU A 17 -4.97 -3.45 3.68
C LEU A 17 -5.52 -4.72 3.02
N ARG A 18 -5.55 -5.85 3.72
CA ARG A 18 -6.10 -7.12 3.21
C ARG A 18 -7.57 -6.99 2.81
N ASN A 19 -8.38 -6.35 3.64
CA ASN A 19 -9.79 -6.10 3.32
C ASN A 19 -9.96 -5.24 2.08
N TRP A 20 -9.10 -4.22 1.89
CA TRP A 20 -9.14 -3.38 0.70
C TRP A 20 -8.70 -4.16 -0.54
N LEU A 21 -7.61 -4.92 -0.45
CA LEU A 21 -7.08 -5.73 -1.56
C LEU A 21 -8.10 -6.79 -2.01
N GLY A 22 -8.72 -7.50 -1.07
CA GLY A 22 -9.75 -8.50 -1.37
C GLY A 22 -11.04 -7.90 -1.96
N LYS A 23 -11.38 -6.66 -1.61
CA LYS A 23 -12.53 -5.96 -2.22
C LYS A 23 -12.26 -5.38 -3.60
N ASN A 24 -10.99 -5.14 -3.93
CA ASN A 24 -10.60 -4.48 -5.17
C ASN A 24 -9.81 -5.41 -6.10
N SER A 25 -9.83 -6.73 -5.88
CA SER A 25 -9.08 -7.71 -6.68
C SER A 25 -9.39 -7.68 -8.18
N GLU A 26 -10.50 -7.08 -8.59
CA GLU A 26 -10.87 -6.91 -10.01
C GLU A 26 -10.38 -5.58 -10.61
N GLN A 27 -9.68 -4.75 -9.84
CA GLN A 27 -9.26 -3.42 -10.27
C GLN A 27 -7.93 -3.49 -11.04
N GLU A 28 -7.99 -3.41 -12.36
CA GLU A 28 -6.81 -3.43 -13.26
C GLU A 28 -5.93 -2.17 -13.18
N GLN A 29 -6.38 -1.13 -12.48
CA GLN A 29 -5.66 0.14 -12.37
C GLN A 29 -4.66 0.12 -11.22
N GLU A 30 -3.45 0.65 -11.48
CA GLU A 30 -2.45 0.92 -10.46
C GLU A 30 -3.00 1.83 -9.36
N VAL A 31 -2.76 1.46 -8.10
CA VAL A 31 -3.13 2.26 -6.94
C VAL A 31 -1.92 2.52 -6.06
N MET A 32 -2.01 3.54 -5.22
CA MET A 32 -0.97 3.86 -4.26
C MET A 32 -1.46 3.59 -2.85
N ILE A 33 -0.96 2.52 -2.23
CA ILE A 33 -1.22 2.20 -0.83
C ILE A 33 -0.32 3.07 0.05
N ILE A 34 -0.92 3.93 0.86
CA ILE A 34 -0.22 4.79 1.81
C ILE A 34 -0.23 4.14 3.18
N THR A 35 0.95 3.79 3.68
CA THR A 35 1.22 3.25 5.02
C THR A 35 1.93 4.27 5.91
N CYS A 36 1.84 4.10 7.23
CA CYS A 36 2.54 4.94 8.19
C CYS A 36 3.92 4.36 8.55
N ASN A 37 4.92 5.25 8.64
CA ASN A 37 6.27 4.95 9.11
C ASN A 37 6.27 4.54 10.60
N LYS A 38 7.21 3.67 10.97
CA LYS A 38 7.65 3.20 12.29
C LYS A 38 7.64 4.23 13.44
N LYS A 39 7.64 5.53 13.16
CA LYS A 39 7.43 6.60 14.17
C LYS A 39 6.04 6.57 14.81
N SER A 40 5.03 6.02 14.13
CA SER A 40 3.70 5.77 14.70
C SER A 40 3.64 4.36 15.28
N ARG A 41 4.17 4.17 16.50
CA ARG A 41 4.37 2.87 17.17
C ARG A 41 3.15 1.92 17.21
N ASP A 42 1.93 2.45 17.07
CA ASP A 42 0.70 1.66 17.14
C ASP A 42 0.18 1.12 15.78
N LYS A 43 0.66 1.67 14.65
CA LYS A 43 0.04 1.48 13.33
C LYS A 43 1.06 1.24 12.22
N TYR A 44 2.18 0.63 12.59
CA TYR A 44 3.28 0.38 11.68
C TYR A 44 3.05 -0.89 10.87
N LEU A 45 3.02 -0.74 9.55
CA LEU A 45 3.10 -1.86 8.61
C LEU A 45 4.51 -1.96 8.07
N SER A 46 5.16 -3.08 8.34
CA SER A 46 6.44 -3.40 7.69
C SER A 46 6.25 -3.60 6.20
N ARG A 47 7.25 -3.20 5.41
CA ARG A 47 7.30 -3.46 3.96
C ARG A 47 7.04 -4.94 3.63
N ASP A 48 7.58 -5.87 4.43
CA ASP A 48 7.35 -7.30 4.23
C ASP A 48 5.90 -7.73 4.48
N GLN A 49 5.21 -7.17 5.46
CA GLN A 49 3.79 -7.46 5.67
C GLN A 49 2.93 -6.91 4.54
N VAL A 50 3.22 -5.70 4.07
CA VAL A 50 2.56 -5.12 2.89
C VAL A 50 2.79 -6.03 1.68
N ARG A 51 4.02 -6.46 1.43
CA ARG A 51 4.36 -7.33 0.31
C ARG A 51 3.70 -8.72 0.42
N SER A 52 3.65 -9.30 1.62
CA SER A 52 2.96 -10.57 1.87
C SER A 52 1.47 -10.46 1.56
N ALA A 53 0.80 -9.44 2.12
CA ALA A 53 -0.62 -9.22 1.88
C ALA A 53 -0.91 -8.97 0.39
N LEU A 54 -0.05 -8.22 -0.31
CA LEU A 54 -0.19 -8.01 -1.75
C LEU A 54 -0.09 -9.34 -2.52
N ASN A 55 0.95 -10.13 -2.26
CA ASN A 55 1.13 -11.45 -2.89
C ASN A 55 -0.05 -12.39 -2.65
N GLU A 56 -0.61 -12.42 -1.43
CA GLU A 56 -1.76 -13.26 -1.10
C GLU A 56 -3.02 -12.90 -1.89
N HIS A 57 -3.12 -11.65 -2.36
CA HIS A 57 -4.27 -11.15 -3.12
C HIS A 57 -3.98 -10.98 -4.63
N GLY A 58 -2.84 -11.46 -5.15
CA GLY A 58 -2.47 -11.32 -6.57
C GLY A 58 -1.95 -9.93 -6.98
N TRP A 59 -1.64 -9.09 -5.99
CA TRP A 59 -1.10 -7.75 -6.23
C TRP A 59 0.41 -7.74 -6.18
N THR A 60 1.03 -6.94 -7.05
CA THR A 60 2.46 -6.72 -7.08
C THR A 60 2.79 -5.33 -6.55
N ALA A 61 3.75 -5.25 -5.62
CA ALA A 61 4.29 -3.98 -5.15
C ALA A 61 5.37 -3.46 -6.11
N GLY A 62 5.14 -2.28 -6.67
CA GLY A 62 6.08 -1.55 -7.49
C GLY A 62 6.85 -0.46 -6.73
N GLN A 63 6.94 0.73 -7.33
CA GLN A 63 7.70 1.85 -6.80
C GLN A 63 7.13 2.34 -5.46
N SER A 64 8.00 2.61 -4.48
CA SER A 64 7.62 3.20 -3.20
C SER A 64 8.09 4.65 -3.09
N TYR A 65 7.26 5.51 -2.51
CA TYR A 65 7.47 6.95 -2.37
C TYR A 65 7.33 7.36 -0.91
N THR A 66 8.30 8.09 -0.37
CA THR A 66 8.16 8.68 0.97
C THR A 66 7.30 9.93 0.87
N LEU A 67 6.14 9.93 1.52
CA LEU A 67 5.20 11.03 1.59
C LEU A 67 5.29 11.71 2.96
N ASN A 68 5.37 13.04 3.00
CA ASN A 68 5.36 13.85 4.24
C ASN A 68 6.30 13.35 5.37
N GLY A 69 7.46 12.75 5.02
CA GLY A 69 8.49 12.25 5.94
C GLY A 69 8.09 11.04 6.81
N ASN A 70 6.80 10.84 7.07
CA ASN A 70 6.25 9.83 7.98
C ASN A 70 5.27 8.87 7.30
N LEU A 71 5.02 9.01 6.00
CA LEU A 71 4.15 8.12 5.24
C LEU A 71 4.97 7.49 4.10
N ILE A 72 4.62 6.27 3.73
CA ILE A 72 5.20 5.56 2.59
C ILE A 72 4.04 5.20 1.66
N GLY A 73 4.08 5.69 0.43
CA GLY A 73 3.17 5.30 -0.64
C GLY A 73 3.79 4.19 -1.48
N HIS A 74 3.23 2.99 -1.42
CA HIS A 74 3.60 1.87 -2.28
C HIS A 74 2.67 1.87 -3.49
N VAL A 75 3.21 2.03 -4.69
CA VAL A 75 2.46 1.77 -5.91
C VAL A 75 2.27 0.26 -6.00
N VAL A 76 1.04 -0.17 -6.22
CA VAL A 76 0.69 -1.57 -6.39
C VAL A 76 -0.18 -1.72 -7.63
N SER A 77 0.06 -2.79 -8.36
CA SER A 77 -0.65 -3.14 -9.58
C SER A 77 -1.21 -4.55 -9.41
N HIS A 78 -2.43 -4.76 -9.89
CA HIS A 78 -2.95 -6.12 -10.03
C HIS A 78 -2.31 -6.77 -11.26
N THR A 79 -1.96 -8.05 -11.16
CA THR A 79 -1.23 -8.78 -12.22
C THR A 79 -2.07 -9.92 -12.75
#